data_AF-A0A8T4V9L1-F1
#
_entry.id   AF-A0A8T4V9L1-F1
#
_cell.length_a   1.000
_cell.length_b   1.000
_cell.length_c   1.000
_cell.angle_alpha   90.00
_cell.angle_beta   90.00
_cell.angle_gamma   90.00
#
_symmetry.space_group_name_H-M   'P 1'
#
loop_
_entity.id
_entity.type
_entity.pdbx_description
1 polymer ?
#
loop_
_entity_poly.entity_id
_entity_poly.type
_entity_poly.pdbx_seq_one_letter_code
_entity_poly.pdbx_strand_id
1 'polypeptide(L)'
;MKYKTKSALIARKKHYEDDFSHRPCFISLFDENNPHLSVEGPKKIIDYSKVHKVIIQGLDVNYLLPGNDIVINDLEEIEVEEQGEHIYVKGKQKK
;
A
#
# COMPACT_ATOMS: atom_id res chain seq x y z
N MET A 1 -5.70 9.37 7.20
CA MET A 1 -5.28 8.59 8.39
C MET A 1 -3.76 8.49 8.39
N LYS A 2 -3.10 8.59 9.56
CA LYS A 2 -1.64 8.61 9.67
C LYS A 2 -1.12 7.48 10.57
N TYR A 3 -0.05 6.81 10.14
CA TYR A 3 0.52 5.63 10.81
C TYR A 3 2.04 5.71 10.92
N LYS A 4 2.58 5.33 12.08
CA LYS A 4 4.02 5.07 12.24
C LYS A 4 4.30 3.64 11.79
N THR A 5 5.19 3.45 10.82
CA THR A 5 5.50 2.14 10.22
C THR A 5 6.86 2.19 9.54
N LYS A 6 7.55 1.04 9.37
CA LYS A 6 8.84 1.00 8.65
C LYS A 6 8.69 0.72 7.17
N SER A 7 7.72 -0.07 6.78
CA SER A 7 7.38 -0.26 5.38
C SER A 7 5.87 -0.42 5.17
N ALA A 8 5.47 -0.29 3.92
CA ALA A 8 4.11 -0.57 3.45
C ALA A 8 4.15 -1.39 2.15
N LEU A 9 3.22 -2.35 2.03
CA LEU A 9 2.95 -3.10 0.81
C LEU A 9 1.55 -2.74 0.33
N ILE A 10 1.43 -2.32 -0.93
CA ILE A 10 0.19 -1.95 -1.58
C ILE A 10 -0.06 -2.93 -2.71
N ALA A 11 -1.24 -3.56 -2.70
CA ALA A 11 -1.55 -4.60 -3.67
C ALA A 11 -3.04 -4.62 -4.01
N ARG A 12 -3.33 -5.09 -5.22
CA ARG A 12 -4.70 -5.32 -5.68
C ARG A 12 -5.20 -6.68 -5.21
N LYS A 13 -6.50 -6.78 -4.88
CA LYS A 13 -7.16 -8.07 -4.67
C LYS A 13 -7.80 -8.54 -5.98
N LYS A 14 -8.04 -9.86 -6.07
CA LYS A 14 -8.91 -10.41 -7.09
C LYS A 14 -10.32 -9.83 -6.90
N HIS A 15 -10.97 -9.54 -8.02
CA HIS A 15 -12.37 -9.12 -8.05
C HIS A 15 -13.13 -10.12 -8.90
N TYR A 16 -14.35 -10.43 -8.48
CA TYR A 16 -15.17 -11.45 -9.12
C TYR A 16 -16.26 -10.86 -10.03
N GLU A 17 -16.37 -9.53 -10.11
CA GLU A 17 -17.32 -8.83 -10.98
C GLU A 17 -16.62 -8.17 -12.18
N ASP A 18 -17.38 -7.94 -13.26
CA ASP A 18 -16.96 -7.27 -14.49
C ASP A 18 -16.87 -5.73 -14.32
N ASP A 19 -16.20 -5.27 -13.26
CA ASP A 19 -15.80 -3.87 -13.14
C ASP A 19 -14.38 -3.69 -13.67
N PHE A 20 -14.27 -3.12 -14.87
CA PHE A 20 -12.97 -2.82 -15.51
C PHE A 20 -12.31 -1.55 -14.97
N SER A 21 -13.09 -0.69 -14.32
CA SER A 21 -12.66 0.62 -13.83
C SER A 21 -12.19 0.59 -12.37
N HIS A 22 -12.74 -0.30 -11.55
CA HIS A 22 -12.43 -0.40 -10.13
C HIS A 22 -11.92 -1.77 -9.73
N ARG A 23 -11.03 -1.80 -8.74
CA ARG A 23 -10.58 -3.02 -8.10
C ARG A 23 -10.48 -2.83 -6.60
N PRO A 24 -10.78 -3.87 -5.79
CA PRO A 24 -10.39 -3.88 -4.39
C PRO A 24 -8.87 -3.86 -4.27
N CYS A 25 -8.37 -3.19 -3.25
CA CYS A 25 -6.95 -3.17 -2.92
C CYS A 25 -6.74 -3.16 -1.40
N PHE A 26 -5.52 -3.37 -0.97
CA PHE A 26 -5.14 -3.29 0.42
C PHE A 26 -3.79 -2.63 0.60
N ILE A 27 -3.60 -2.05 1.78
CA ILE A 27 -2.34 -1.49 2.25
C ILE A 27 -1.96 -2.21 3.54
N SER A 28 -0.91 -3.01 3.46
CA SER A 28 -0.32 -3.74 4.58
C SER A 28 0.84 -2.96 5.17
N LEU A 29 0.84 -2.76 6.49
CA LEU A 29 1.86 -2.01 7.23
C LEU A 29 2.75 -2.98 8.02
N PHE A 30 4.07 -2.73 8.05
CA PHE A 30 5.06 -3.61 8.71
C PHE A 30 6.06 -2.84 9.57
N ASP A 31 6.62 -3.51 10.58
CA ASP A 31 7.65 -2.97 11.48
C ASP A 31 9.09 -3.29 11.03
N GLU A 32 9.23 -3.81 9.80
CA GLU A 32 10.48 -4.10 9.13
C GLU A 32 10.46 -3.65 7.67
N ASN A 33 11.64 -3.54 7.06
CA ASN A 33 11.80 -3.30 5.62
C ASN A 33 11.81 -4.63 4.87
N ASN A 34 11.49 -4.58 3.58
CA ASN A 34 11.46 -5.75 2.69
C ASN A 34 10.60 -6.90 3.23
N PRO A 35 9.32 -6.64 3.56
CA PRO A 35 8.44 -7.62 4.21
C PRO A 35 8.22 -8.89 3.35
N HIS A 36 8.48 -8.82 2.03
CA HIS A 36 8.41 -9.96 1.12
C HIS A 36 9.53 -11.00 1.31
N LEU A 37 10.58 -10.67 2.08
CA LEU A 37 11.68 -11.58 2.42
C LEU A 37 11.50 -12.22 3.79
N SER A 38 10.44 -11.86 4.51
CA SER A 38 10.16 -12.31 5.87
C SER A 38 8.90 -13.18 5.91
N VAL A 39 8.77 -13.97 6.98
CA VAL A 39 7.55 -14.73 7.29
C VAL A 39 6.62 -13.96 8.23
N GLU A 40 7.06 -12.80 8.73
CA GLU A 40 6.23 -11.97 9.60
C GLU A 40 5.09 -11.30 8.82
N GLY A 41 3.88 -11.47 9.34
CA GLY A 41 2.69 -10.85 8.75
C GLY A 41 2.62 -9.34 9.02
N PRO A 42 1.74 -8.61 8.32
CA PRO A 42 1.55 -7.19 8.56
C PRO A 42 0.94 -6.94 9.94
N LYS A 43 1.41 -5.89 10.61
CA LYS A 43 0.83 -5.45 11.89
C LYS A 43 -0.57 -4.87 11.72
N LYS A 44 -0.86 -4.32 10.54
CA LYS A 44 -2.15 -3.75 10.18
C LYS A 44 -2.38 -3.87 8.68
N ILE A 45 -3.59 -4.26 8.32
CA ILE A 45 -4.09 -4.24 6.95
C ILE A 45 -5.21 -3.21 6.87
N ILE A 46 -5.16 -2.36 5.85
CA ILE A 46 -6.22 -1.41 5.51
C ILE A 46 -6.81 -1.88 4.19
N ASP A 47 -8.07 -2.31 4.25
CA ASP A 47 -8.77 -2.91 3.12
C ASP A 47 -9.75 -1.95 2.48
N TYR A 48 -9.73 -1.91 1.14
CA TYR A 48 -10.63 -1.10 0.32
C TYR A 48 -11.34 -1.99 -0.69
N SER A 49 -12.67 -1.86 -0.76
CA SER A 49 -13.52 -2.75 -1.57
C SER A 49 -13.66 -2.31 -3.03
N LYS A 50 -13.61 -0.99 -3.31
CA LYS A 50 -13.80 -0.43 -4.64
C LYS A 50 -12.96 0.82 -4.82
N VAL A 51 -11.87 0.71 -5.59
CA VAL A 51 -10.90 1.79 -5.80
C VAL A 51 -10.57 1.89 -7.28
N HIS A 52 -10.58 3.10 -7.83
CA HIS A 52 -10.17 3.36 -9.21
C HIS A 52 -8.65 3.37 -9.34
N LYS A 53 -7.95 4.08 -8.44
CA LYS A 53 -6.48 4.11 -8.40
C LYS A 53 -5.92 4.54 -7.05
N VAL A 54 -4.66 4.16 -6.81
CA VAL A 54 -3.83 4.65 -5.71
C VAL A 54 -2.80 5.65 -6.26
N ILE A 55 -2.67 6.80 -5.61
CA ILE A 55 -1.80 7.90 -6.00
C ILE A 55 -0.72 8.05 -4.92
N ILE A 56 0.53 7.75 -5.27
CA ILE A 56 1.67 7.82 -4.34
C ILE A 56 2.47 9.08 -4.65
N GLN A 57 2.78 9.91 -3.64
CA GLN A 57 3.45 11.20 -3.83
C GLN A 57 4.68 11.35 -2.92
N GLY A 58 5.82 11.66 -3.54
CA GLY A 58 7.05 12.00 -2.83
C GLY A 58 7.70 10.85 -2.06
N LEU A 59 7.52 9.61 -2.53
CA LEU A 59 8.08 8.40 -1.91
C LEU A 59 8.90 7.60 -2.94
N ASP A 60 10.00 7.02 -2.46
CA ASP A 60 10.77 6.02 -3.18
C ASP A 60 10.07 4.67 -3.07
N VAL A 61 9.71 4.09 -4.22
CA VAL A 61 8.87 2.90 -4.29
C VAL A 61 9.50 1.80 -5.14
N ASN A 62 9.32 0.56 -4.71
CA ASN A 62 9.73 -0.65 -5.43
C ASN A 62 8.49 -1.37 -5.97
N TYR A 63 8.42 -1.56 -7.28
CA TYR A 63 7.34 -2.33 -7.90
C TYR A 63 7.76 -3.79 -8.11
N LEU A 64 7.11 -4.71 -7.39
CA LEU A 64 7.39 -6.14 -7.40
C LEU A 64 6.53 -6.84 -8.45
N LEU A 65 7.14 -7.16 -9.59
CA LEU A 65 6.51 -7.85 -10.71
C LEU A 65 5.89 -9.21 -10.37
N PRO A 66 6.46 -10.05 -9.49
CA PRO A 66 5.90 -11.38 -9.20
C PRO A 66 4.48 -11.35 -8.59
N GLY A 67 4.17 -10.32 -7.79
CA GLY A 67 2.89 -10.19 -7.08
C GLY A 67 1.99 -9.06 -7.59
N ASN A 68 2.50 -8.17 -8.45
CA ASN A 68 1.85 -6.89 -8.81
C ASN A 68 1.68 -5.98 -7.57
N ASP A 69 2.71 -5.96 -6.74
CA ASP A 69 2.72 -5.24 -5.47
C ASP A 69 3.66 -4.03 -5.56
N ILE A 70 3.32 -2.96 -4.85
CA ILE A 70 4.22 -1.85 -4.59
C ILE A 70 4.69 -1.93 -3.15
N VAL A 71 6.00 -1.96 -2.93
CA VAL A 71 6.63 -1.90 -1.60
C VAL A 71 7.30 -0.56 -1.40
N ILE A 72 7.04 0.05 -0.25
CA ILE A 72 7.62 1.32 0.19
C ILE A 72 8.40 1.04 1.47
N ASN A 73 9.72 1.17 1.44
CA ASN A 73 10.61 0.90 2.57
C ASN A 73 11.06 2.19 3.26
N ASP A 74 11.76 2.04 4.38
CA ASP A 74 12.45 3.11 5.10
C ASP A 74 11.52 4.22 5.58
N LEU A 75 10.25 3.90 5.82
CA LEU A 75 9.26 4.84 6.34
C LEU A 75 9.54 5.16 7.82
N GLU A 76 9.34 6.43 8.17
CA GLU A 76 9.07 6.85 9.55
C GLU A 76 7.56 6.90 9.80
N GLU A 77 6.83 7.40 8.79
CA GLU A 77 5.39 7.56 8.81
C GLU A 77 4.81 7.48 7.40
N ILE A 78 3.57 6.99 7.34
CA ILE A 78 2.74 6.97 6.14
C ILE A 78 1.39 7.61 6.45
N GLU A 79 0.89 8.39 5.51
CA GLU A 79 -0.42 8.97 5.51
C GLU A 79 -1.21 8.43 4.32
N VAL A 80 -2.39 7.90 4.61
CA VAL A 80 -3.32 7.34 3.64
C VAL A 80 -4.65 8.07 3.76
N GLU A 81 -5.10 8.65 2.65
CA GLU A 81 -6.34 9.43 2.57
C GLU A 81 -7.21 8.91 1.44
N GLU A 82 -8.50 8.73 1.72
CA GLU A 82 -9.50 8.33 0.73
C GLU A 82 -10.28 9.58 0.30
N GLN A 83 -10.32 9.84 -1.00
CA GLN A 83 -11.05 10.97 -1.58
C GLN A 83 -11.85 10.46 -2.80
N GLY A 84 -13.15 10.24 -2.59
CA GLY A 84 -14.00 9.60 -3.59
C GLY A 84 -13.49 8.19 -3.91
N GLU A 85 -13.28 7.90 -5.19
CA GLU A 85 -12.82 6.58 -5.66
C GLU A 85 -11.27 6.46 -5.69
N HIS A 86 -10.56 7.46 -5.19
CA HIS A 86 -9.10 7.53 -5.21
C HIS A 86 -8.51 7.41 -3.81
N ILE A 87 -7.37 6.73 -3.71
CA ILE A 87 -6.56 6.68 -2.49
C ILE A 87 -5.29 7.49 -2.72
N TYR A 88 -4.97 8.38 -1.80
CA TYR A 88 -3.72 9.14 -1.77
C TYR A 88 -2.80 8.57 -0.69
N VAL A 89 -1.55 8.31 -1.06
CA VAL A 89 -0.50 7.79 -0.18
C VAL A 89 0.68 8.76 -0.19
N LYS A 90 1.02 9.24 1.00
CA LYS A 90 2.14 10.16 1.27
C LYS A 90 2.89 9.65 2.50
N GLY A 91 4.09 10.17 2.75
CA GLY A 91 4.82 9.80 3.95
C GLY A 91 6.17 10.48 4.05
N LYS A 92 6.95 10.03 5.05
CA LYS A 92 8.33 10.47 5.28
C LYS A 92 9.23 9.24 5.34
N GLN A 93 10.32 9.25 4.58
CA GLN A 93 11.34 8.20 4.58
C GLN A 93 12.63 8.66 5.25
N LYS A 94 13.35 7.73 5.87
CA LYS A 94 14.73 7.90 6.31
C LYS A 94 15.63 7.76 5.08
N LYS A 95 16.30 8.84 4.72
CA LYS A 95 17.36 8.83 3.71
C LYS A 95 18.63 8.21 4.28
#